data_AF-A0A7S3LLZ3-F1
#
_entry.id   AF-A0A7S3LLZ3-F1
#
_cell.length_a   1.000
_cell.length_b   1.000
_cell.length_c   1.000
_cell.angle_alpha   90.00
_cell.angle_beta   90.00
_cell.angle_gamma   90.00
#
_symmetry.space_group_name_H-M   'P 1'
#
loop_
_entity.id
_entity.type
_entity.pdbx_description
1 polymer ?
#
loop_
_entity_poly.entity_id
_entity_poly.type
_entity_poly.pdbx_seq_one_letter_code
_entity_poly.pdbx_strand_id
1 'polypeptide(L)'
;EESYRETTVQCGIRYKVGVPTVDAPMDGHVDVRVHLLPICSPKYESSRPGEESYVIAEFLNRTIEKGKLIDNSELCIQEGKSVYVLYVDIVCLNNDGNILDASLLALLAALRNTTLPTELKVLESGEVFQIGSSKTRKINLLNFPLPLTFGVFNDVIVADPNENECEIMDGTITTVVGENGEVLGIHKHMGPALSLDQINMCLDLCTERFNTVKEIMLSATIA
;
A
#
# COMPACT_ATOMS: atom_id res chain seq x y z
N GLU A 1 -1.68 -28.88 -14.96
CA GLU A 1 -0.64 -28.07 -14.33
C GLU A 1 -1.34 -26.91 -13.65
N GLU A 2 -1.44 -26.94 -12.33
CA GLU A 2 -1.97 -25.81 -11.56
C GLU A 2 -0.94 -24.68 -11.70
N SER A 3 -1.23 -23.70 -12.56
CA SER A 3 -0.45 -22.46 -12.63
C SER A 3 -0.66 -21.74 -11.31
N TYR A 4 0.27 -21.91 -10.36
CA TYR A 4 0.28 -21.11 -9.14
C TYR A 4 0.38 -19.65 -9.57
N ARG A 5 -0.59 -18.83 -9.13
CA ARG A 5 -0.50 -17.37 -9.24
C ARG A 5 0.62 -16.93 -8.32
N GLU A 6 1.74 -16.48 -8.88
CA GLU A 6 2.99 -16.30 -8.13
C GLU A 6 3.41 -14.83 -7.95
N THR A 7 2.49 -13.86 -8.04
CA THR A 7 2.84 -12.46 -7.76
C THR A 7 3.34 -12.32 -6.32
N THR A 8 4.64 -12.02 -6.21
CA THR A 8 5.34 -11.96 -4.92
C THR A 8 5.90 -10.56 -4.75
N VAL A 9 5.47 -9.89 -3.68
CA VAL A 9 5.90 -8.54 -3.34
C VAL A 9 6.43 -8.53 -1.92
N GLN A 10 7.56 -7.88 -1.72
CA GLN A 10 8.14 -7.64 -0.41
C GLN A 10 8.03 -6.15 -0.06
N CYS A 11 7.51 -5.86 1.13
CA CYS A 11 7.45 -4.49 1.65
C CYS A 11 8.34 -4.36 2.89
N GLY A 12 9.24 -3.40 2.87
CA GLY A 12 10.11 -3.04 3.99
C GLY A 12 9.84 -1.60 4.44
N ILE A 13 9.74 -1.40 5.75
CA ILE A 13 9.52 -0.07 6.32
C ILE A 13 10.73 0.31 7.18
N ARG A 14 11.30 1.47 6.87
CA ARG A 14 12.41 2.08 7.60
C ARG A 14 11.95 3.41 8.14
N TYR A 15 12.21 3.70 9.40
CA TYR A 15 11.91 5.02 9.96
C TYR A 15 13.19 5.84 10.10
N LYS A 16 13.03 7.17 9.99
CA LYS A 16 14.02 8.15 10.41
C LYS A 16 13.34 9.22 11.24
N VAL A 17 14.12 9.91 12.06
CA VAL A 17 13.66 11.13 12.71
C VAL A 17 13.99 12.31 11.80
N GLY A 18 12.97 13.08 11.46
CA GLY A 18 13.07 14.27 10.63
C GLY A 18 12.42 15.47 11.28
N VAL A 19 12.54 16.63 10.63
CA VAL A 19 11.85 17.86 11.04
C VAL A 19 10.49 17.90 10.33
N PRO A 20 9.40 18.20 11.03
CA PRO A 20 8.08 18.33 10.40
C PRO A 20 8.03 19.53 9.44
N THR A 21 6.99 19.56 8.61
CA THR A 21 6.71 20.72 7.76
C THR A 21 6.19 21.89 8.59
N VAL A 22 6.39 23.12 8.10
CA VAL A 22 5.93 24.34 8.79
C VAL A 22 4.40 24.37 8.90
N ASP A 23 3.71 23.85 7.90
CA ASP A 23 2.25 23.83 7.83
C ASP A 23 1.62 22.77 8.74
N ALA A 24 2.37 21.70 9.06
CA ALA A 24 1.92 20.60 9.91
C ALA A 24 3.01 20.19 10.91
N PRO A 25 3.18 20.95 12.02
CA PRO A 25 4.28 20.77 12.97
C PRO A 25 4.15 19.50 13.83
N MET A 26 2.98 18.86 13.85
CA MET A 26 2.73 17.62 14.58
C MET A 26 2.72 16.39 13.67
N ASP A 27 2.70 16.56 12.35
CA ASP A 27 2.48 15.45 11.45
C ASP A 27 3.81 14.84 10.99
N GLY A 28 3.95 13.54 11.21
CA GLY A 28 4.91 12.74 10.46
C GLY A 28 4.47 12.53 9.01
N HIS A 29 5.31 11.86 8.24
CA HIS A 29 5.01 11.58 6.84
C HIS A 29 5.45 10.17 6.44
N VAL A 30 4.76 9.60 5.45
CA VAL A 30 5.04 8.29 4.87
C VAL A 30 5.43 8.50 3.41
N ASP A 31 6.65 8.10 3.06
CA ASP A 31 7.18 8.17 1.70
C ASP A 31 7.22 6.76 1.11
N VAL A 32 6.33 6.47 0.15
CA VAL A 32 6.23 5.17 -0.51
C VAL A 32 7.01 5.16 -1.81
N ARG A 33 7.85 4.12 -1.97
CA ARG A 33 8.60 3.85 -3.19
C ARG A 33 8.35 2.42 -3.64
N VAL A 34 8.12 2.26 -4.93
CA VAL A 34 7.91 0.97 -5.57
C VAL A 34 9.07 0.71 -6.53
N HIS A 35 9.66 -0.48 -6.42
CA HIS A 35 10.79 -0.93 -7.24
C HIS A 35 10.32 -2.13 -8.06
N LEU A 36 10.09 -1.88 -9.35
CA LEU A 36 9.87 -2.93 -10.34
C LEU A 36 11.20 -3.20 -11.03
N LEU A 37 11.84 -4.32 -10.65
CA LEU A 37 13.18 -4.68 -11.08
C LEU A 37 13.15 -5.81 -12.11
N PRO A 38 14.20 -6.00 -12.94
CA PRO A 38 14.23 -7.09 -13.93
C PRO A 38 14.04 -8.50 -13.36
N ILE A 39 14.23 -8.68 -12.04
CA ILE A 39 13.96 -9.94 -11.34
C ILE A 39 12.49 -10.35 -11.40
N CYS A 40 11.56 -9.39 -11.40
CA CYS A 40 10.13 -9.69 -11.39
C CYS A 40 9.53 -9.87 -12.78
N SER A 41 10.09 -9.20 -13.79
CA SER A 41 9.74 -9.41 -15.20
C SER A 41 10.83 -8.78 -16.09
N PRO A 42 11.19 -9.41 -17.22
CA PRO A 42 12.20 -8.88 -18.14
C PRO A 42 11.80 -7.56 -18.81
N LYS A 43 10.53 -7.14 -18.68
CA LYS A 43 10.03 -5.86 -19.22
C LYS A 43 10.50 -4.64 -18.44
N TYR A 44 11.00 -4.82 -17.22
CA TYR A 44 11.45 -3.72 -16.37
C TYR A 44 12.95 -3.48 -16.51
N GLU A 45 13.34 -2.21 -16.49
CA GLU A 45 14.74 -1.79 -16.52
C GLU A 45 15.29 -1.58 -15.11
N SER A 46 16.55 -1.93 -14.88
CA SER A 46 17.22 -1.75 -13.57
C SER A 46 17.67 -0.32 -13.30
N SER A 47 17.81 0.50 -14.35
CA SER A 47 18.47 1.81 -14.26
C SER A 47 17.52 2.93 -13.80
N ARG A 48 16.23 2.83 -14.12
CA ARG A 48 15.25 3.87 -13.83
C ARG A 48 13.90 3.24 -13.45
N PRO A 49 13.21 3.76 -12.42
CA PRO A 49 11.84 3.37 -12.14
C PRO A 49 10.97 3.67 -13.37
N GLY A 50 10.27 2.64 -13.86
CA GLY A 50 9.29 2.79 -14.93
C GLY A 50 8.10 3.65 -14.48
N GLU A 51 7.30 4.10 -15.46
CA GLU A 51 6.08 4.87 -15.18
C GLU A 51 5.11 4.10 -14.27
N GLU A 52 5.00 2.78 -14.48
CA GLU A 52 4.16 1.89 -13.67
C GLU A 52 4.52 1.93 -12.19
N SER A 53 5.83 1.94 -11.84
CA SER A 53 6.28 2.05 -10.46
C SER A 53 5.80 3.34 -9.80
N TYR A 54 5.84 4.45 -10.56
CA TYR A 54 5.38 5.75 -10.07
C TYR A 54 3.86 5.79 -9.90
N VAL A 55 3.11 5.21 -10.85
CA VAL A 55 1.65 5.12 -10.78
C VAL A 55 1.20 4.31 -9.56
N ILE A 56 1.85 3.17 -9.29
CA ILE A 56 1.55 2.34 -8.12
C ILE A 56 1.92 3.09 -6.83
N ALA A 57 3.09 3.73 -6.76
CA ALA A 57 3.50 4.50 -5.59
C ALA A 57 2.51 5.64 -5.27
N GLU A 58 2.08 6.39 -6.29
CA GLU A 58 1.08 7.45 -6.15
C GLU A 58 -0.29 6.91 -5.73
N PHE A 59 -0.71 5.77 -6.28
CA PHE A 59 -1.93 5.08 -5.87
C PHE A 59 -1.89 4.71 -4.37
N LEU A 60 -0.76 4.17 -3.90
CA LEU A 60 -0.59 3.78 -2.50
C LEU A 60 -0.57 5.00 -1.58
N ASN A 61 0.16 6.06 -1.94
CA ASN A 61 0.18 7.31 -1.18
C ASN A 61 -1.23 7.90 -1.04
N ARG A 62 -1.99 7.98 -2.13
CA ARG A 62 -3.38 8.45 -2.10
C ARG A 62 -4.28 7.58 -1.24
N THR A 63 -4.06 6.26 -1.26
CA THR A 63 -4.84 5.33 -0.45
C THR A 63 -4.52 5.52 1.04
N ILE A 64 -3.26 5.72 1.41
CA ILE A 64 -2.83 6.04 2.78
C ILE A 64 -3.50 7.33 3.27
N GLU A 65 -3.45 8.39 2.47
CA GLU A 65 -4.00 9.70 2.83
C GLU A 65 -5.54 9.69 2.89
N LYS A 66 -6.21 9.24 1.83
CA LYS A 66 -7.68 9.23 1.75
C LYS A 66 -8.31 8.22 2.71
N GLY A 67 -7.69 7.05 2.83
CA GLY A 67 -8.11 6.00 3.74
C GLY A 67 -7.82 6.31 5.20
N LYS A 68 -7.03 7.37 5.49
CA LYS A 68 -6.54 7.73 6.82
C LYS A 68 -5.95 6.51 7.53
N LEU A 69 -5.07 5.77 6.85
CA LEU A 69 -4.57 4.50 7.36
C LEU A 69 -3.81 4.65 8.68
N ILE A 70 -3.09 5.76 8.83
CA ILE A 70 -2.27 6.08 10.00
C ILE A 70 -2.65 7.48 10.46
N ASP A 71 -2.68 7.68 11.77
CA ASP A 71 -2.69 9.02 12.34
C ASP A 71 -1.28 9.62 12.26
N ASN A 72 -1.07 10.60 11.37
CA ASN A 72 0.23 11.25 11.23
C ASN A 72 0.66 11.97 12.52
N SER A 73 -0.28 12.36 13.39
CA SER A 73 0.04 12.97 14.67
C SER A 73 0.64 11.98 15.68
N GLU A 74 0.35 10.69 15.55
CA GLU A 74 1.02 9.65 16.35
C GLU A 74 2.52 9.58 16.03
N LEU A 75 2.93 9.96 14.82
CA LEU A 75 4.32 10.00 14.42
C LEU A 75 5.08 11.20 15.00
N CYS A 76 4.40 12.09 15.75
CA CYS A 76 5.04 13.20 16.44
C CYS A 76 5.90 12.71 17.63
N ILE A 77 7.14 13.18 17.70
CA ILE A 77 8.00 12.98 18.87
C ILE A 77 7.99 14.27 19.69
N GLN A 78 8.28 15.39 19.04
CA GLN A 78 8.22 16.72 19.63
C GLN A 78 7.71 17.71 18.58
N GLU A 79 6.59 18.36 18.90
CA GLU A 79 5.92 19.33 18.04
C GLU A 79 6.91 20.39 17.51
N GLY A 80 6.91 20.58 16.20
CA GLY A 80 7.72 21.55 15.48
C GLY A 80 9.23 21.26 15.44
N LYS A 81 9.70 20.17 16.04
CA LYS A 81 11.13 19.82 16.08
C LYS A 81 11.46 18.46 15.49
N SER A 82 10.70 17.43 15.86
CA SER A 82 11.05 16.06 15.54
C SER A 82 9.81 15.20 15.34
N VAL A 83 9.74 14.55 14.18
CA VAL A 83 8.69 13.59 13.80
C VAL A 83 9.32 12.36 13.18
N TYR A 84 8.60 11.23 13.22
CA TYR A 84 8.96 10.06 12.44
C TYR A 84 8.60 10.25 10.98
N VAL A 85 9.56 9.94 10.11
CA VAL A 85 9.36 9.80 8.67
C VAL A 85 9.52 8.33 8.33
N LEU A 86 8.46 7.72 7.82
CA LEU A 86 8.43 6.31 7.42
C LEU A 86 8.74 6.22 5.93
N TYR A 87 9.84 5.55 5.59
CA TYR A 87 10.18 5.18 4.22
C TYR A 87 9.70 3.77 3.97
N VAL A 88 8.75 3.62 3.07
CA VAL A 88 8.24 2.33 2.62
C VAL A 88 8.91 2.01 1.29
N ASP A 89 9.66 0.91 1.26
CA ASP A 89 10.24 0.35 0.04
C ASP A 89 9.49 -0.94 -0.31
N ILE A 90 8.78 -0.93 -1.42
CA ILE A 90 8.06 -2.07 -1.98
C ILE A 90 8.87 -2.60 -3.15
N VAL A 91 9.24 -3.87 -3.11
CA VAL A 91 10.02 -4.54 -4.15
C VAL A 91 9.20 -5.70 -4.70
N CYS A 92 8.90 -5.66 -6.00
CA CYS A 92 8.31 -6.80 -6.67
C CYS A 92 9.39 -7.84 -6.95
N LEU A 93 9.18 -9.08 -6.51
CA LEU A 93 10.10 -10.21 -6.69
C LEU A 93 9.69 -11.08 -7.87
N ASN A 94 8.39 -11.27 -8.06
CA ASN A 94 7.82 -11.96 -9.20
C ASN A 94 6.51 -11.27 -9.57
N ASN A 95 6.31 -11.01 -10.86
CA ASN A 95 5.10 -10.38 -11.37
C ASN A 95 4.35 -11.35 -12.27
N ASP A 96 3.24 -11.90 -11.78
CA ASP A 96 2.29 -12.71 -12.55
C ASP A 96 0.93 -12.01 -12.64
N GLY A 97 0.93 -10.67 -12.65
CA GLY A 97 -0.28 -9.84 -12.66
C GLY A 97 -0.63 -9.24 -11.30
N ASN A 98 -1.54 -8.26 -11.33
CA ASN A 98 -2.11 -7.61 -10.15
C ASN A 98 -1.12 -7.10 -9.07
N ILE A 99 0.02 -6.53 -9.49
CA ILE A 99 1.05 -5.99 -8.57
C ILE A 99 0.46 -4.93 -7.64
N LEU A 100 -0.51 -4.15 -8.12
CA LEU A 100 -1.10 -3.06 -7.37
C LEU A 100 -1.79 -3.57 -6.10
N ASP A 101 -2.64 -4.60 -6.22
CA ASP A 101 -3.33 -5.17 -5.06
C ASP A 101 -2.33 -5.82 -4.10
N ALA A 102 -1.38 -6.60 -4.63
CA ALA A 102 -0.33 -7.24 -3.85
C ALA A 102 0.53 -6.22 -3.08
N SER A 103 0.82 -5.07 -3.69
CA SER A 103 1.62 -4.00 -3.09
C SER A 103 0.90 -3.32 -1.93
N LEU A 104 -0.40 -3.05 -2.06
CA LEU A 104 -1.19 -2.46 -0.98
C LEU A 104 -1.36 -3.45 0.18
N LEU A 105 -1.63 -4.73 -0.10
CA LEU A 105 -1.69 -5.75 0.95
C LEU A 105 -0.34 -5.90 1.68
N ALA A 106 0.77 -5.92 0.94
CA ALA A 106 2.11 -5.98 1.52
C ALA A 106 2.41 -4.74 2.39
N LEU A 107 2.01 -3.55 1.94
CA LEU A 107 2.11 -2.31 2.71
C LEU A 107 1.34 -2.38 4.03
N LEU A 108 0.09 -2.85 4.00
CA LEU A 108 -0.75 -2.98 5.21
C LEU A 108 -0.15 -3.97 6.21
N ALA A 109 0.31 -5.12 5.72
CA ALA A 109 0.98 -6.11 6.55
C ALA A 109 2.27 -5.54 7.18
N ALA A 110 3.08 -4.83 6.40
CA ALA A 110 4.32 -4.22 6.88
C ALA A 110 4.07 -3.11 7.89
N LEU A 111 3.09 -2.23 7.66
CA LEU A 111 2.72 -1.17 8.60
C LEU A 111 2.23 -1.73 9.92
N ARG A 112 1.39 -2.78 9.88
CA ARG A 112 0.89 -3.46 11.08
C ARG A 112 2.01 -4.11 11.90
N ASN A 113 3.06 -4.60 11.24
CA ASN A 113 4.20 -5.21 11.91
C ASN A 113 5.28 -4.19 12.34
N THR A 114 5.18 -2.94 11.87
CA THR A 114 6.19 -1.92 12.16
C THR A 114 6.10 -1.48 13.62
N THR A 115 7.25 -1.50 14.29
CA THR A 115 7.40 -1.02 15.66
C THR A 115 8.34 0.19 15.72
N LEU A 116 7.92 1.23 16.42
CA LEU A 116 8.68 2.46 16.64
C LEU A 116 9.15 2.56 18.09
N PRO A 117 10.37 3.05 18.36
CA PRO A 117 10.83 3.28 19.72
C PRO A 117 9.96 4.33 20.42
N THR A 118 9.76 4.21 21.73
CA THR A 118 8.91 5.15 22.50
C THR A 118 9.71 6.07 23.42
N GLU A 119 10.85 5.59 23.91
CA GLU A 119 11.70 6.34 24.84
C GLU A 119 12.79 7.08 24.05
N LEU A 120 12.48 8.30 23.62
CA LEU A 120 13.41 9.17 22.88
C LEU A 120 13.75 10.43 23.69
N LYS A 121 15.04 10.80 23.71
CA LYS A 121 15.52 12.12 24.10
C LYS A 121 15.66 12.97 22.86
N VAL A 122 15.03 14.14 22.86
CA VAL A 122 15.38 15.20 21.90
C VAL A 122 16.34 16.14 22.60
N LEU A 123 17.54 16.29 22.06
CA LEU A 123 18.51 17.29 22.52
C LEU A 123 18.13 18.68 21.98
N GLU A 124 18.66 19.74 22.60
CA GLU A 124 18.49 21.11 22.09
C GLU A 124 19.10 21.30 20.70
N SER A 125 20.08 20.46 20.32
CA SER A 125 20.65 20.39 18.96
C SER A 125 19.68 19.83 17.90
N GLY A 126 18.52 19.31 18.31
CA GLY A 126 17.57 18.61 17.43
C GLY A 126 17.92 17.13 17.19
N GLU A 127 19.03 16.65 17.74
CA GLU A 127 19.39 15.24 17.67
C GLU A 127 18.52 14.39 18.60
N VAL A 128 18.07 13.25 18.09
CA VAL A 128 17.17 12.35 18.82
C VAL A 128 17.89 11.06 19.15
N PHE A 129 17.99 10.76 20.44
CA PHE A 129 18.64 9.57 20.98
C PHE A 129 17.63 8.68 21.67
N GLN A 130 17.62 7.39 21.36
CA GLN A 130 16.84 6.43 22.13
C GLN A 130 17.46 6.29 23.53
N ILE A 131 16.65 6.52 24.57
CA ILE A 131 17.07 6.35 25.95
C ILE A 131 16.50 5.02 26.44
N GLY A 132 17.33 4.17 27.03
CA GLY A 132 16.86 2.98 27.72
C GLY A 132 16.65 1.75 26.85
N SER A 133 16.25 0.66 27.51
CA SER A 133 16.11 -0.66 26.91
C SER A 133 14.78 -0.78 26.15
N SER A 134 14.85 -0.65 24.83
CA SER A 134 14.01 -1.35 23.85
C SER A 134 12.48 -1.27 23.94
N LYS A 135 11.87 -0.29 24.62
CA LYS A 135 10.41 -0.13 24.54
C LYS A 135 10.01 0.38 23.16
N THR A 136 9.31 -0.47 22.44
CA THR A 136 8.72 -0.14 21.14
C THR A 136 7.21 -0.18 21.23
N ARG A 137 6.54 0.62 20.39
CA ARG A 137 5.10 0.56 20.16
C ARG A 137 4.85 0.17 18.71
N LYS A 138 3.77 -0.56 18.46
CA LYS A 138 3.28 -0.79 17.09
C LYS A 138 2.57 0.47 16.59
N ILE A 139 2.59 0.67 15.27
CA ILE A 139 1.75 1.69 14.62
C ILE A 139 0.30 1.20 14.67
N ASN A 140 -0.61 2.10 15.05
CA ASN A 140 -2.03 1.82 15.02
C ASN A 140 -2.58 2.09 13.62
N LEU A 141 -3.19 1.09 13.00
CA LEU A 141 -3.89 1.25 11.73
C LEU A 141 -5.34 1.62 12.01
N LEU A 142 -5.78 2.79 11.53
CA LEU A 142 -7.14 3.28 11.75
C LEU A 142 -8.16 2.69 10.78
N ASN A 143 -7.70 2.21 9.62
CA ASN A 143 -8.54 1.65 8.58
C ASN A 143 -7.82 0.53 7.83
N PHE A 144 -8.59 -0.32 7.16
CA PHE A 144 -8.10 -1.45 6.38
C PHE A 144 -8.61 -1.37 4.93
N PRO A 145 -7.92 -0.65 4.01
CA PRO A 145 -8.30 -0.62 2.61
C PRO A 145 -8.02 -1.97 1.93
N LEU A 146 -9.04 -2.60 1.37
CA LEU A 146 -8.87 -3.76 0.50
C LEU A 146 -8.95 -3.30 -0.97
N PRO A 147 -7.88 -3.49 -1.76
CA PRO A 147 -7.98 -3.39 -3.21
C PRO A 147 -8.52 -4.68 -3.82
N LEU A 148 -9.29 -4.53 -4.89
CA LEU A 148 -9.59 -5.63 -5.81
C LEU A 148 -9.55 -5.09 -7.25
N THR A 149 -8.64 -5.65 -8.04
CA THR A 149 -8.46 -5.34 -9.45
C THR A 149 -9.26 -6.30 -10.32
N PHE A 150 -9.93 -5.73 -11.31
CA PHE A 150 -10.69 -6.45 -12.31
C PHE A 150 -10.17 -6.12 -13.71
N GLY A 151 -10.00 -7.16 -14.51
CA GLY A 151 -9.78 -7.07 -15.93
C GLY A 151 -11.06 -6.87 -16.71
N VAL A 152 -11.02 -6.00 -17.72
CA VAL A 152 -12.12 -5.75 -18.63
C VAL A 152 -11.73 -6.28 -20.00
N PHE A 153 -12.51 -7.22 -20.52
CA PHE A 153 -12.33 -7.76 -21.86
C PHE A 153 -13.69 -7.80 -22.55
N ASN A 154 -13.87 -6.94 -23.57
CA ASN A 154 -15.17 -6.64 -24.13
C ASN A 154 -16.18 -6.23 -23.02
N ASP A 155 -17.29 -6.95 -22.89
CA ASP A 155 -18.32 -6.72 -21.86
C ASP A 155 -18.15 -7.63 -20.62
N VAL A 156 -17.08 -8.43 -20.57
CA VAL A 156 -16.81 -9.37 -19.49
C VAL A 156 -15.81 -8.78 -18.50
N ILE A 157 -16.11 -8.95 -17.21
CA ILE A 157 -15.26 -8.52 -16.10
C ILE A 157 -14.69 -9.77 -15.42
N VAL A 158 -13.38 -9.80 -15.26
CA VAL A 158 -12.64 -10.89 -14.61
C VAL A 158 -11.95 -10.35 -13.37
N ALA A 159 -12.19 -10.96 -12.20
CA ALA A 159 -11.53 -10.56 -10.96
C ALA A 159 -10.13 -11.17 -10.84
N ASP A 160 -9.18 -10.38 -10.33
CA ASP A 160 -7.79 -10.78 -10.09
C ASP A 160 -7.13 -11.43 -11.31
N PRO A 161 -6.89 -10.63 -12.39
CA PRO A 161 -6.32 -11.14 -13.63
C PRO A 161 -4.83 -11.48 -13.48
N ASN A 162 -4.40 -12.62 -14.01
CA ASN A 162 -2.97 -12.96 -14.12
C ASN A 162 -2.28 -12.21 -15.27
N GLU A 163 -0.96 -12.38 -15.45
CA GLU A 163 -0.22 -11.64 -16.50
C GLU A 163 -0.74 -11.96 -17.91
N ASN A 164 -0.99 -13.23 -18.22
CA ASN A 164 -1.54 -13.66 -19.53
C ASN A 164 -2.93 -13.07 -19.79
N GLU A 165 -3.77 -13.01 -18.76
CA GLU A 165 -5.10 -12.40 -18.82
C GLU A 165 -4.98 -10.89 -19.02
N CYS A 166 -4.05 -10.22 -18.32
CA CYS A 166 -3.80 -8.80 -18.46
C CYS A 166 -3.34 -8.43 -19.89
N GLU A 167 -2.55 -9.27 -20.56
CA GLU A 167 -2.07 -9.00 -21.92
C GLU A 167 -3.19 -8.97 -22.97
N ILE A 168 -4.27 -9.71 -22.76
CA ILE A 168 -5.40 -9.79 -23.70
C ILE A 168 -6.54 -8.82 -23.36
N MET A 169 -6.53 -8.22 -22.17
CA MET A 169 -7.58 -7.33 -21.69
C MET A 169 -7.49 -5.94 -22.30
N ASP A 170 -8.66 -5.30 -22.49
CA ASP A 170 -8.74 -3.95 -23.03
C ASP A 170 -8.32 -2.90 -21.97
N GLY A 171 -8.51 -3.23 -20.69
CA GLY A 171 -8.09 -2.42 -19.56
C GLY A 171 -8.43 -3.07 -18.22
N THR A 172 -8.15 -2.34 -17.14
CA THR A 172 -8.41 -2.80 -15.77
C THR A 172 -9.13 -1.72 -14.95
N ILE A 173 -9.84 -2.16 -13.92
CA ILE A 173 -10.45 -1.31 -12.90
C ILE A 173 -10.09 -1.87 -11.53
N THR A 174 -9.49 -1.04 -10.69
CA THR A 174 -9.22 -1.35 -9.29
C THR A 174 -10.18 -0.60 -8.40
N THR A 175 -10.91 -1.32 -7.57
CA THR A 175 -11.75 -0.74 -6.52
C THR A 175 -11.07 -0.91 -5.17
N VAL A 176 -11.12 0.12 -4.32
CA VAL A 176 -10.60 0.08 -2.95
C VAL A 176 -11.74 0.35 -1.98
N VAL A 177 -12.03 -0.63 -1.13
CA VAL A 177 -13.09 -0.57 -0.11
C VAL A 177 -12.47 -0.59 1.28
N GLY A 178 -12.94 0.27 2.18
CA GLY A 178 -12.50 0.34 3.57
C GLY A 178 -13.30 -0.57 4.50
N GLU A 179 -12.93 -0.57 5.78
CA GLU A 179 -13.49 -1.49 6.78
C GLU A 179 -14.98 -1.30 7.06
N ASN A 180 -15.51 -0.09 6.87
CA ASN A 180 -16.92 0.21 7.09
C ASN A 180 -17.75 0.11 5.80
N GLY A 181 -17.19 -0.48 4.74
CA GLY A 181 -17.82 -0.55 3.42
C GLY A 181 -17.76 0.75 2.64
N GLU A 182 -16.97 1.73 3.09
CA GLU A 182 -16.76 2.98 2.36
C GLU A 182 -15.87 2.76 1.12
N VAL A 183 -16.20 3.44 0.03
CA VAL A 183 -15.37 3.43 -1.18
C VAL A 183 -14.26 4.45 -1.02
N LEU A 184 -13.02 3.97 -0.91
CA LEU A 184 -11.83 4.80 -0.74
C LEU A 184 -11.27 5.27 -2.09
N GLY A 185 -11.47 4.48 -3.15
CA GLY A 185 -11.03 4.83 -4.48
C GLY A 185 -11.53 3.88 -5.56
N ILE A 186 -11.64 4.42 -6.78
CA ILE A 186 -11.86 3.64 -8.01
C ILE A 186 -10.83 4.13 -9.01
N HIS A 187 -10.03 3.22 -9.53
CA HIS A 187 -8.92 3.50 -10.42
C HIS A 187 -9.09 2.69 -11.69
N LYS A 188 -9.46 3.37 -12.77
CA LYS A 188 -9.56 2.76 -14.10
C LYS A 188 -8.27 3.00 -14.86
N HIS A 189 -7.68 1.93 -15.36
CA HIS A 189 -6.50 1.96 -16.20
C HIS A 189 -6.82 1.37 -17.57
N MET A 190 -6.76 2.19 -18.62
CA MET A 190 -7.10 1.80 -19.99
C MET A 190 -8.54 1.24 -20.13
N GLY A 191 -8.89 0.68 -21.29
CA GLY A 191 -10.17 0.01 -21.54
C GLY A 191 -11.38 0.88 -21.89
N PRO A 192 -12.48 0.25 -22.32
CA PRO A 192 -13.72 0.92 -22.73
C PRO A 192 -14.40 1.64 -21.56
N ALA A 193 -15.38 2.48 -21.84
CA ALA A 193 -16.21 3.07 -20.79
C ALA A 193 -17.03 1.97 -20.10
N LEU A 194 -17.01 1.96 -18.77
CA LEU A 194 -17.79 1.01 -17.96
C LEU A 194 -19.13 1.64 -17.58
N SER A 195 -20.19 0.84 -17.61
CA SER A 195 -21.49 1.21 -17.08
C SER A 195 -21.47 1.32 -15.54
N LEU A 196 -22.41 2.08 -14.98
CA LEU A 196 -22.54 2.17 -13.52
C LEU A 196 -22.85 0.81 -12.89
N ASP A 197 -23.64 -0.03 -13.57
CA ASP A 197 -23.99 -1.38 -13.08
C ASP A 197 -22.75 -2.27 -12.99
N GLN A 198 -21.83 -2.18 -13.97
CA GLN A 198 -20.55 -2.89 -13.94
C GLN A 198 -19.65 -2.42 -12.79
N ILE A 199 -19.59 -1.10 -12.54
CA ILE A 199 -18.79 -0.55 -11.44
C ILE A 199 -19.37 -0.99 -10.09
N ASN A 200 -20.69 -0.95 -9.93
CA ASN A 200 -21.35 -1.40 -8.71
C ASN A 200 -21.13 -2.90 -8.47
N MET A 201 -21.20 -3.72 -9.52
CA MET A 201 -20.85 -5.15 -9.44
C MET A 201 -19.42 -5.37 -8.90
N CYS A 202 -18.44 -4.59 -9.40
CA CYS A 202 -17.06 -4.67 -8.89
C CYS A 202 -16.97 -4.30 -7.40
N LEU A 203 -17.67 -3.24 -6.98
CA LEU A 203 -17.71 -2.81 -5.59
C LEU A 203 -18.37 -3.84 -4.66
N ASP A 204 -19.46 -4.45 -5.11
CA ASP A 204 -20.16 -5.49 -4.36
C ASP A 204 -19.27 -6.73 -4.16
N LEU A 205 -18.58 -7.17 -5.23
CA LEU A 205 -17.63 -8.28 -5.17
C LEU A 205 -16.43 -7.97 -4.26
N CYS A 206 -15.89 -6.74 -4.32
CA CYS A 206 -14.81 -6.30 -3.44
C CYS A 206 -15.26 -6.33 -1.97
N THR A 207 -16.48 -5.87 -1.70
CA THR A 207 -17.08 -5.86 -0.35
C THR A 207 -17.34 -7.28 0.16
N GLU A 208 -17.81 -8.19 -0.69
CA GLU A 208 -18.04 -9.60 -0.34
C GLU A 208 -16.73 -10.29 0.06
N ARG A 209 -15.64 -10.03 -0.68
CA ARG A 209 -14.31 -10.62 -0.42
C ARG A 209 -13.59 -9.99 0.77
N PHE A 210 -14.06 -8.84 1.25
CA PHE A 210 -13.42 -8.05 2.30
C PHE A 210 -13.08 -8.87 3.54
N ASN A 211 -14.07 -9.54 4.11
CA ASN A 211 -13.90 -10.27 5.37
C ASN A 211 -12.92 -11.43 5.24
N THR A 212 -12.98 -12.18 4.13
CA THR A 212 -12.08 -13.32 3.89
C THR A 212 -10.63 -12.88 3.79
N VAL A 213 -10.33 -11.85 2.99
CA VAL A 213 -8.95 -11.37 2.82
C VAL A 213 -8.43 -10.76 4.11
N LYS A 214 -9.27 -10.00 4.82
CA LYS A 214 -8.91 -9.42 6.11
C LYS A 214 -8.56 -10.50 7.14
N GLU A 215 -9.36 -11.55 7.28
CA GLU A 215 -9.07 -12.67 8.19
C GLU A 215 -7.73 -13.35 7.87
N ILE A 216 -7.46 -13.60 6.59
CA ILE A 216 -6.19 -14.19 6.15
C ILE A 216 -5.02 -13.27 6.54
N MET A 217 -5.12 -11.98 6.26
CA MET A 217 -4.04 -11.03 6.57
C MET A 217 -3.82 -10.89 8.09
N LEU A 218 -4.90 -10.86 8.87
CA LEU A 218 -4.84 -10.82 10.33
C LEU A 218 -4.15 -12.08 10.89
N SER A 219 -4.44 -13.25 10.32
CA SER A 219 -3.82 -14.52 10.71
C SER A 219 -2.33 -14.57 10.37
N ALA A 220 -1.92 -14.02 9.22
CA ALA A 220 -0.53 -14.03 8.76
C ALA A 220 0.38 -13.09 9.57
N THR A 221 -0.17 -12.07 10.22
CA THR A 221 0.62 -11.06 10.94
C THR A 221 0.98 -11.47 12.39
N ILE A 222 0.69 -12.70 12.81
CA ILE A 222 0.90 -13.17 14.20
C ILE A 222 2.29 -13.83 14.43
N ALA A 223 3.17 -13.87 13.43
CA ALA A 223 4.51 -14.45 13.56
C ALA A 223 5.56 -13.48 14.15
#